data_AF-K3XSL5-F1
#
_entry.id   AF-K3XSL5-F1
#
_cell.length_a   1.000
_cell.length_b   1.000
_cell.length_c   1.000
_cell.angle_alpha   90.00
_cell.angle_beta   90.00
_cell.angle_gamma   90.00
#
_symmetry.space_group_name_H-M   'P 1'
#
loop_
_entity.id
_entity.type
_entity.pdbx_description
1 polymer ?
#
loop_
_entity_poly.entity_id
_entity_poly.type
_entity_poly.pdbx_seq_one_letter_code
_entity_poly.pdbx_strand_id
1 'polypeptide(L)'
;VELEHIFWRWDVSAMVFWKGYIREYGGQEYLRVILVDEQGTKMEAVACGDHHMMFNNVFIEGETYDFLGVYFTPTYTPQRPIWISECPRAFREFEDVYRQPVDTFADVIGMVVYASEIQDRGDFWRRPNRHVLIMNQRKNFIIIHVNDPHLQHHMWEWRRAAYQFKTLAALHVKISTMRGGVTTTDYSQIIFSPICSDVYDLKDLCKRIRAERKQITKTASVLTLAIINK
;
A
#
# COMPACT_ATOMS: atom_id res chain seq x y z
N VAL A 1 25.15 4.00 9.38
CA VAL A 1 25.43 5.17 8.52
C VAL A 1 25.12 6.37 9.39
N GLU A 2 26.03 7.30 9.56
CA GLU A 2 25.75 8.48 10.38
C GLU A 2 24.55 9.21 9.77
N LEU A 3 23.54 9.50 10.60
CA LEU A 3 22.24 10.09 10.20
C LEU A 3 22.39 11.46 9.53
N GLU A 4 23.56 12.08 9.64
CA GLU A 4 23.84 13.43 9.18
C GLU A 4 23.79 13.59 7.65
N HIS A 5 24.01 12.53 6.86
CA HIS A 5 24.04 12.63 5.38
C HIS A 5 22.66 12.67 4.69
N ILE A 6 21.60 12.19 5.33
CA ILE A 6 20.27 12.07 4.66
C ILE A 6 19.57 13.44 4.57
N PHE A 7 19.94 14.39 5.45
CA PHE A 7 19.39 15.75 5.47
C PHE A 7 20.08 16.71 4.48
N TRP A 8 21.06 16.22 3.72
CA TRP A 8 21.70 16.99 2.66
C TRP A 8 20.84 16.98 1.40
N ARG A 9 21.26 17.77 0.41
CA ARG A 9 20.68 17.76 -0.93
C ARG A 9 21.09 16.51 -1.67
N TRP A 10 20.14 15.85 -2.31
CA TRP A 10 20.35 14.66 -3.13
C TRP A 10 19.91 14.89 -4.55
N ASP A 11 20.54 14.18 -5.47
CA ASP A 11 20.10 14.10 -6.85
C ASP A 11 19.47 12.71 -7.06
N VAL A 12 18.25 12.69 -7.59
CA VAL A 12 17.45 11.48 -7.76
C VAL A 12 16.96 11.39 -9.20
N SER A 13 17.22 10.29 -9.89
CA SER A 13 16.63 10.00 -11.20
C SER A 13 15.41 9.12 -11.01
N ALA A 14 14.23 9.59 -11.43
CA ALA A 14 13.00 8.82 -11.29
C ALA A 14 11.97 9.18 -12.36
N MET A 15 11.13 8.20 -12.70
CA MET A 15 9.94 8.39 -13.51
C MET A 15 8.83 9.03 -12.69
N VAL A 16 8.13 10.02 -13.23
CA VAL A 16 6.88 10.52 -12.66
C VAL A 16 5.80 9.49 -12.94
N PHE A 17 5.57 8.58 -11.99
CA PHE A 17 4.54 7.57 -12.13
C PHE A 17 3.14 8.17 -12.02
N TRP A 18 2.98 9.20 -11.18
CA TRP A 18 1.71 9.90 -11.05
C TRP A 18 1.91 11.35 -10.61
N LYS A 19 1.05 12.24 -11.11
CA LYS A 19 0.99 13.65 -10.74
C LYS A 19 -0.41 14.04 -10.28
N GLY A 20 -0.49 14.57 -9.06
CA GLY A 20 -1.74 15.10 -8.52
C GLY A 20 -2.11 16.48 -9.04
N TYR A 21 -3.36 16.87 -8.78
CA TYR A 21 -3.75 18.28 -8.85
C TYR A 21 -3.11 19.05 -7.69
N ILE A 22 -2.91 20.35 -7.89
CA ILE A 22 -2.48 21.27 -6.83
C ILE A 22 -3.52 21.25 -5.72
N ARG A 23 -3.06 21.13 -4.48
CA ARG A 23 -3.90 21.11 -3.27
C ARG A 23 -3.44 22.20 -2.33
N GLU A 24 -4.37 22.77 -1.59
CA GLU A 24 -4.09 23.74 -0.52
C GLU A 24 -4.27 23.06 0.84
N TYR A 25 -3.29 23.25 1.74
CA TYR A 25 -3.42 22.87 3.13
C TYR A 25 -2.74 23.91 4.03
N GLY A 26 -3.48 24.45 5.00
CA GLY A 26 -2.95 25.44 5.95
C GLY A 26 -2.47 26.75 5.30
N GLY A 27 -3.09 27.16 4.19
CA GLY A 27 -2.70 28.36 3.42
C GLY A 27 -1.46 28.16 2.55
N GLN A 28 -0.98 26.93 2.39
CA GLN A 28 0.11 26.60 1.46
C GLN A 28 -0.38 25.65 0.38
N GLU A 29 -0.12 26.04 -0.86
CA GLU A 29 -0.35 25.20 -2.03
C GLU A 29 0.82 24.26 -2.27
N TYR A 30 0.51 23.01 -2.60
CA TYR A 30 1.49 22.00 -2.91
C TYR A 30 1.02 21.08 -4.05
N LEU A 31 2.00 20.56 -4.77
CA LEU A 31 1.86 19.52 -5.78
C LEU A 31 2.41 18.22 -5.21
N ARG A 32 1.62 17.16 -5.25
CA ARG A 32 2.04 15.82 -4.84
C ARG A 32 2.29 14.97 -6.08
N VAL A 33 3.42 14.28 -6.10
CA VAL A 33 3.77 13.34 -7.16
C VAL A 33 4.25 12.02 -6.56
N ILE A 34 3.98 10.93 -7.27
CA ILE A 34 4.58 9.63 -6.99
C ILE A 34 5.66 9.41 -8.03
N LEU A 35 6.89 9.28 -7.55
CA LEU A 35 8.07 8.96 -8.31
C LEU A 35 8.32 7.45 -8.25
N VAL A 36 8.83 6.90 -9.33
CA VAL A 36 9.27 5.50 -9.42
C VAL A 36 10.70 5.51 -9.93
N ASP A 37 11.61 4.93 -9.15
CA ASP A 37 13.00 4.76 -9.61
C ASP A 37 13.08 3.68 -10.70
N GLU A 38 14.26 3.50 -11.29
CA GLU A 38 14.56 2.43 -12.27
C GLU A 38 14.22 1.01 -11.76
N GLN A 39 14.04 0.90 -10.45
CA GLN A 39 13.89 -0.32 -9.67
C GLN A 39 12.41 -0.67 -9.44
N GLY A 40 11.49 0.26 -9.75
CA GLY A 40 10.06 0.13 -9.45
C GLY A 40 9.67 0.62 -8.06
N THR A 41 10.63 1.11 -7.26
CA THR A 41 10.39 1.65 -5.92
C THR A 41 9.63 2.95 -6.02
N LYS A 42 8.44 2.98 -5.41
CA LYS A 42 7.62 4.19 -5.33
C LYS A 42 8.08 5.08 -4.20
N MET A 43 8.17 6.37 -4.47
CA MET A 43 8.44 7.41 -3.50
C MET A 43 7.46 8.56 -3.68
N GLU A 44 6.96 9.08 -2.58
CA GLU A 44 6.17 10.30 -2.61
C GLU A 44 7.08 11.52 -2.55
N ALA A 45 6.89 12.44 -3.49
CA ALA A 45 7.52 13.75 -3.46
C ALA A 45 6.46 14.84 -3.42
N VAL A 46 6.78 15.92 -2.71
CA VAL A 46 5.90 17.07 -2.52
C VAL A 46 6.67 18.32 -2.91
N ALA A 47 6.10 19.10 -3.82
CA ALA A 47 6.60 20.43 -4.16
C ALA A 47 5.68 21.49 -3.55
N CYS A 48 6.24 22.40 -2.76
CA CYS A 48 5.53 23.50 -2.10
C CYS A 48 6.06 24.86 -2.57
N GLY A 49 5.30 25.93 -2.31
CA GLY A 49 5.68 27.30 -2.72
C GLY A 49 5.80 27.42 -4.23
N ASP A 50 6.66 28.28 -4.77
CA ASP A 50 6.72 28.54 -6.22
C ASP A 50 7.01 27.28 -7.08
N HIS A 51 7.60 26.25 -6.48
CA HIS A 51 7.90 24.99 -7.15
C HIS A 51 6.65 24.19 -7.56
N HIS A 52 5.53 24.33 -6.85
CA HIS A 52 4.33 23.54 -7.17
C HIS A 52 3.77 23.88 -8.56
N MET A 53 3.74 25.17 -8.91
CA MET A 53 3.29 25.64 -10.24
C MET A 53 4.30 25.27 -11.33
N MET A 54 5.59 25.47 -11.06
CA MET A 54 6.65 25.15 -12.01
C MET A 54 6.60 23.67 -12.39
N PHE A 55 6.60 22.79 -11.40
CA PHE A 55 6.61 21.35 -11.64
C PHE A 55 5.27 20.81 -12.16
N ASN A 56 4.15 21.45 -11.84
CA ASN A 56 2.86 21.07 -12.41
C ASN A 56 2.85 21.20 -13.94
N ASN A 57 3.56 22.19 -14.48
CA ASN A 57 3.65 22.43 -15.92
C ASN A 57 4.74 21.60 -16.61
N VAL A 58 5.77 21.17 -15.87
CA VAL A 58 6.93 20.44 -16.42
C VAL A 58 6.76 18.93 -16.35
N PHE A 59 6.18 18.40 -15.27
CA PHE A 59 6.08 16.95 -15.08
C PHE A 59 4.99 16.33 -15.95
N ILE A 60 5.41 15.33 -16.70
CA ILE A 60 4.57 14.48 -17.54
C ILE A 60 4.59 13.08 -16.93
N GLU A 61 3.42 12.49 -16.73
CA GLU A 61 3.32 11.11 -16.23
C GLU A 61 3.93 10.13 -17.23
N GLY A 62 4.76 9.20 -16.74
CA GLY A 62 5.51 8.24 -17.54
C GLY A 62 6.90 8.71 -17.98
N GLU A 63 7.23 10.00 -17.83
CA GLU A 63 8.54 10.54 -18.18
C GLU A 63 9.53 10.49 -17.01
N THR A 64 10.82 10.33 -17.32
CA THR A 64 11.92 10.25 -16.35
C THR A 64 12.65 11.59 -16.25
N TYR A 65 12.92 12.03 -15.03
CA TYR A 65 13.59 13.29 -14.75
C TYR A 65 14.72 13.09 -13.73
N ASP A 66 15.74 13.94 -13.84
CA ASP A 66 16.77 14.11 -12.82
C ASP A 66 16.36 15.24 -11.86
N PHE A 67 15.93 14.84 -10.67
CA PHE A 67 15.53 15.72 -9.58
C PHE A 67 16.77 16.14 -8.79
N LEU A 68 17.29 17.32 -9.09
CA LEU A 68 18.52 17.82 -8.45
C LEU A 68 18.22 18.55 -7.15
N GLY A 69 19.06 18.31 -6.14
CA GLY A 69 19.04 19.03 -4.87
C GLY A 69 17.79 18.84 -4.01
N VAL A 70 17.14 17.67 -4.08
CA VAL A 70 15.97 17.34 -3.27
C VAL A 70 16.36 17.05 -1.81
N TYR A 71 15.42 17.29 -0.90
CA TYR A 71 15.58 16.97 0.51
C TYR A 71 14.70 15.78 0.88
N PHE A 72 15.25 14.87 1.68
CA PHE A 72 14.48 13.79 2.27
C PHE A 72 14.03 14.18 3.67
N THR A 73 12.73 14.31 3.86
CA THR A 73 12.14 14.41 5.20
C THR A 73 11.90 13.00 5.74
N PRO A 74 12.45 12.62 6.91
CA PRO A 74 12.26 11.29 7.45
C PRO A 74 10.79 11.00 7.73
N THR A 75 10.26 9.95 7.11
CA THR A 75 9.13 9.17 7.61
C THR A 75 9.68 8.03 8.48
N TYR A 76 10.41 8.38 9.55
CA TYR A 76 11.04 7.46 10.52
C TYR A 76 11.55 6.10 9.96
N THR A 77 12.71 6.15 9.25
CA THR A 77 13.81 5.14 9.07
C THR A 77 13.56 3.83 8.27
N PRO A 78 14.57 3.15 7.64
CA PRO A 78 16.02 3.14 7.95
C PRO A 78 17.04 3.09 6.75
N GLN A 79 18.31 2.84 7.12
CA GLN A 79 19.59 3.06 6.42
C GLN A 79 20.14 1.83 5.65
N ARG A 80 20.97 2.11 4.61
CA ARG A 80 21.93 1.28 3.82
C ARG A 80 21.45 0.66 2.48
N PRO A 81 22.34 0.55 1.47
CA PRO A 81 21.99 0.27 0.07
C PRO A 81 21.78 -1.22 -0.19
N ILE A 82 20.78 -1.59 -1.00
CA ILE A 82 20.49 -2.98 -1.36
C ILE A 82 19.95 -3.05 -2.79
N TRP A 83 20.40 -4.08 -3.48
CA TRP A 83 19.82 -4.77 -4.62
C TRP A 83 18.28 -4.79 -4.65
N ILE A 84 17.74 -4.77 -5.86
CA ILE A 84 16.35 -4.45 -6.18
C ILE A 84 15.49 -5.69 -6.22
N SER A 85 14.35 -5.66 -5.53
CA SER A 85 13.32 -6.69 -5.58
C SER A 85 12.03 -6.10 -6.15
N GLU A 86 11.25 -6.90 -6.88
CA GLU A 86 9.87 -6.56 -7.33
C GLU A 86 8.91 -6.24 -6.16
N CYS A 87 9.34 -6.47 -4.92
CA CYS A 87 8.66 -6.13 -3.69
C CYS A 87 9.51 -5.17 -2.85
N PRO A 88 8.89 -4.34 -2.00
CA PRO A 88 9.64 -3.52 -1.06
C PRO A 88 10.56 -4.40 -0.20
N ARG A 89 11.72 -3.85 0.12
CA ARG A 89 12.81 -4.50 0.84
C ARG A 89 12.41 -5.09 2.20
N ALA A 90 11.39 -4.54 2.83
CA ALA A 90 10.74 -5.11 4.01
C ALA A 90 9.28 -4.66 4.05
N PHE A 91 8.38 -5.61 4.29
CA PHE A 91 6.98 -5.30 4.58
C PHE A 91 6.82 -4.86 6.03
N ARG A 92 5.83 -4.01 6.28
CA ARG A 92 5.53 -3.56 7.64
C ARG A 92 4.76 -4.64 8.40
N GLU A 93 5.20 -4.95 9.61
CA GLU A 93 4.48 -5.83 10.52
C GLU A 93 3.12 -5.23 10.88
N PHE A 94 2.10 -6.08 11.00
CA PHE A 94 0.71 -5.62 11.15
C PHE A 94 0.53 -4.78 12.43
N GLU A 95 1.22 -5.14 13.50
CA GLU A 95 1.18 -4.41 14.78
C GLU A 95 1.73 -3.00 14.66
N ASP A 96 2.73 -2.80 13.80
CA ASP A 96 3.32 -1.50 13.55
C ASP A 96 2.46 -0.67 12.61
N VAL A 97 1.71 -1.27 11.68
CA VAL A 97 0.73 -0.56 10.87
C VAL A 97 -0.29 0.17 11.75
N TYR A 98 -0.78 -0.47 12.82
CA TYR A 98 -1.75 0.14 13.73
C TYR A 98 -1.19 1.26 14.61
N ARG A 99 0.13 1.39 14.72
CA ARG A 99 0.80 2.45 15.50
C ARG A 99 1.08 3.71 14.69
N GLN A 100 0.99 3.62 13.37
CA GLN A 100 1.30 4.73 12.49
C GLN A 100 0.19 5.78 12.50
N PRO A 101 0.52 7.05 12.20
CA PRO A 101 -0.48 8.08 12.02
C PRO A 101 -1.45 7.73 10.89
N VAL A 102 -2.69 8.18 11.04
CA VAL A 102 -3.70 8.12 9.98
C VAL A 102 -3.16 8.82 8.73
N ASP A 103 -3.59 8.34 7.57
CA ASP A 103 -3.24 8.91 6.27
C ASP A 103 -1.78 8.77 5.84
N THR A 104 -0.99 7.98 6.57
CA THR A 104 0.32 7.50 6.12
C THR A 104 0.20 6.25 5.25
N PHE A 105 1.28 5.91 4.55
CA PHE A 105 1.34 4.75 3.65
C PHE A 105 2.12 3.62 4.28
N ALA A 106 1.69 2.40 3.96
CA ALA A 106 2.38 1.18 4.34
C ALA A 106 2.36 0.18 3.18
N ASP A 107 3.37 -0.69 3.18
CA ASP A 107 3.39 -1.89 2.38
C ASP A 107 3.15 -3.08 3.30
N VAL A 108 2.15 -3.90 3.00
CA VAL A 108 1.77 -5.05 3.82
C VAL A 108 1.78 -6.33 2.99
N ILE A 109 2.24 -7.42 3.60
CA ILE A 109 2.18 -8.75 3.01
C ILE A 109 1.47 -9.70 3.96
N GLY A 110 0.67 -10.60 3.38
CA GLY A 110 0.03 -11.63 4.16
C GLY A 110 -0.70 -12.64 3.29
N MET A 111 -1.33 -13.58 3.96
CA MET A 111 -2.13 -14.61 3.31
C MET A 111 -3.60 -14.19 3.31
N VAL A 112 -4.25 -14.22 2.15
CA VAL A 112 -5.68 -13.87 2.04
C VAL A 112 -6.51 -14.97 2.68
N VAL A 113 -7.18 -14.67 3.79
CA VAL A 113 -8.01 -15.64 4.53
C VAL A 113 -9.50 -15.42 4.33
N TYR A 114 -9.89 -14.22 3.91
CA TYR A 114 -11.27 -13.84 3.65
C TYR A 114 -11.35 -12.70 2.65
N ALA A 115 -12.38 -12.73 1.81
CA ALA A 115 -12.74 -11.62 0.94
C ALA A 115 -14.27 -11.49 0.95
N SER A 116 -14.77 -10.34 1.38
CA SER A 116 -16.20 -10.07 1.46
C SER A 116 -16.84 -10.03 0.07
N GLU A 117 -18.16 -10.09 0.06
CA GLU A 117 -18.96 -9.64 -1.08
C GLU A 117 -18.66 -8.17 -1.40
N ILE A 118 -18.88 -7.80 -2.66
CA ILE A 118 -18.77 -6.41 -3.10
C ILE A 118 -19.97 -5.66 -2.55
N GLN A 119 -19.72 -4.63 -1.74
CA GLN A 119 -20.72 -3.75 -1.18
C GLN A 119 -21.12 -2.65 -2.18
N ASP A 120 -22.29 -2.05 -1.94
CA ASP A 120 -22.83 -0.93 -2.72
C ASP A 120 -22.95 -1.22 -4.24
N ARG A 121 -23.05 -2.50 -4.60
CA ARG A 121 -23.18 -2.95 -5.99
C ARG A 121 -24.55 -2.52 -6.54
N GLY A 122 -24.57 -1.40 -7.27
CA GLY A 122 -25.77 -0.84 -7.90
C GLY A 122 -26.26 0.47 -7.31
N ASP A 123 -25.58 1.02 -6.29
CA ASP A 123 -25.81 2.39 -5.85
C ASP A 123 -24.96 3.34 -6.71
N PHE A 124 -25.58 4.10 -7.60
CA PHE A 124 -24.87 5.06 -8.47
C PHE A 124 -24.17 6.18 -7.68
N TRP A 125 -24.55 6.40 -6.42
CA TRP A 125 -23.98 7.44 -5.57
C TRP A 125 -22.82 6.95 -4.71
N ARG A 126 -22.64 5.62 -4.57
CA ARG A 126 -21.60 5.02 -3.75
C ARG A 126 -20.63 4.22 -4.59
N ARG A 127 -19.33 4.43 -4.35
CA ARG A 127 -18.30 3.64 -5.03
C ARG A 127 -18.30 2.22 -4.47
N PRO A 128 -18.40 1.19 -5.32
CA PRO A 128 -18.37 -0.18 -4.87
C PRO A 128 -17.03 -0.48 -4.21
N ASN A 129 -17.08 -1.23 -3.13
CA ASN A 129 -15.89 -1.58 -2.36
C ASN A 129 -16.02 -3.01 -1.82
N ARG A 130 -14.91 -3.57 -1.36
CA ARG A 130 -14.92 -4.83 -0.63
C ARG A 130 -13.88 -4.79 0.49
N HIS A 131 -14.07 -5.67 1.46
CA HIS A 131 -13.12 -5.89 2.52
C HIS A 131 -12.38 -7.19 2.29
N VAL A 132 -11.07 -7.15 2.40
CA VAL A 132 -10.20 -8.32 2.30
C VAL A 132 -9.42 -8.43 3.59
N LEU A 133 -9.44 -9.61 4.21
CA LEU A 133 -8.67 -9.87 5.42
C LEU A 133 -7.43 -10.67 5.04
N ILE A 134 -6.26 -10.14 5.37
CA ILE A 134 -4.99 -10.85 5.23
C ILE A 134 -4.45 -11.22 6.60
N MET A 135 -3.73 -12.33 6.67
CA MET A 135 -3.17 -12.89 7.89
C MET A 135 -1.65 -13.01 7.78
N ASN A 136 -0.91 -12.56 8.80
CA ASN A 136 0.54 -12.72 8.86
C ASN A 136 0.93 -14.08 9.45
N GLN A 137 2.24 -14.34 9.56
CA GLN A 137 2.77 -15.59 10.12
C GLN A 137 2.38 -15.83 11.58
N ARG A 138 2.17 -14.74 12.34
CA ARG A 138 1.77 -14.75 13.75
C ARG A 138 0.27 -14.99 13.96
N LYS A 139 -0.48 -15.27 12.87
CA LYS A 139 -1.94 -15.40 12.85
C LYS A 139 -2.69 -14.12 13.26
N ASN A 140 -2.04 -12.97 13.14
CA ASN A 140 -2.68 -11.68 13.29
C ASN A 140 -3.27 -11.24 11.94
N PHE A 141 -4.31 -10.41 12.01
CA PHE A 141 -5.08 -10.01 10.85
C PHE A 141 -4.97 -8.51 10.61
N ILE A 142 -5.02 -8.11 9.34
CA ILE A 142 -5.28 -6.74 8.95
C ILE A 142 -6.34 -6.72 7.85
N ILE A 143 -7.24 -5.74 7.94
CA ILE A 143 -8.29 -5.50 6.95
C ILE A 143 -7.80 -4.52 5.90
N ILE A 144 -7.97 -4.90 4.64
CA ILE A 144 -7.74 -4.08 3.46
C ILE A 144 -9.11 -3.70 2.90
N HIS A 145 -9.38 -2.40 2.89
CA HIS A 145 -10.53 -1.79 2.25
C HIS A 145 -10.17 -1.55 0.79
N VAL A 146 -10.65 -2.43 -0.08
CA VAL A 146 -10.33 -2.42 -1.50
C VAL A 146 -11.41 -1.63 -2.24
N ASN A 147 -11.00 -0.50 -2.80
CA ASN A 147 -11.80 0.34 -3.66
C ASN A 147 -11.43 0.14 -5.14
N ASP A 148 -12.17 0.76 -6.05
CA ASP A 148 -11.72 0.95 -7.43
C ASP A 148 -10.37 1.69 -7.47
N PRO A 149 -9.49 1.40 -8.46
CA PRO A 149 -9.67 0.46 -9.57
C PRO A 149 -9.37 -1.02 -9.20
N HIS A 150 -8.80 -1.28 -8.02
CA HIS A 150 -8.32 -2.61 -7.62
C HIS A 150 -9.44 -3.66 -7.43
N LEU A 151 -10.66 -3.18 -7.19
CA LEU A 151 -11.85 -4.02 -7.20
C LEU A 151 -12.08 -4.63 -8.59
N GLN A 152 -12.01 -3.82 -9.65
CA GLN A 152 -12.27 -4.21 -11.04
C GLN A 152 -11.11 -5.02 -11.62
N HIS A 153 -9.87 -4.54 -11.46
CA HIS A 153 -8.68 -5.20 -12.03
C HIS A 153 -8.51 -6.65 -11.55
N HIS A 154 -8.92 -6.95 -10.31
CA HIS A 154 -8.74 -8.27 -9.70
C HIS A 154 -10.08 -8.94 -9.32
N MET A 155 -11.18 -8.58 -9.99
CA MET A 155 -12.55 -8.96 -9.61
C MET A 155 -12.71 -10.44 -9.26
N TRP A 156 -12.14 -11.34 -10.07
CA TRP A 156 -12.20 -12.79 -9.87
C TRP A 156 -11.11 -13.34 -8.95
N GLU A 157 -9.98 -12.65 -8.83
CA GLU A 157 -8.81 -13.14 -8.14
C GLU A 157 -8.98 -13.12 -6.63
N TRP A 158 -9.62 -12.09 -6.08
CA TRP A 158 -9.83 -11.93 -4.64
C TRP A 158 -10.48 -13.15 -3.97
N ARG A 159 -11.61 -13.63 -4.50
CA ARG A 159 -12.30 -14.81 -3.96
C ARG A 159 -11.46 -16.07 -4.14
N ARG A 160 -10.77 -16.19 -5.27
CA ARG A 160 -9.86 -17.32 -5.53
C ARG A 160 -8.67 -17.32 -4.58
N ALA A 161 -8.13 -16.14 -4.26
CA ALA A 161 -7.06 -15.95 -3.30
C ALA A 161 -7.50 -16.35 -1.88
N ALA A 162 -8.67 -15.90 -1.44
CA ALA A 162 -9.25 -16.30 -0.16
C ALA A 162 -9.57 -17.80 -0.13
N TYR A 163 -9.98 -18.39 -1.27
CA TYR A 163 -10.23 -19.82 -1.35
C TYR A 163 -8.93 -20.64 -1.28
N GLN A 164 -7.86 -20.18 -1.90
CA GLN A 164 -6.61 -20.92 -1.97
C GLN A 164 -5.61 -20.54 -0.89
N PHE A 165 -5.96 -19.59 -0.01
CA PHE A 165 -5.04 -19.00 0.96
C PHE A 165 -3.75 -18.53 0.25
N LYS A 166 -3.93 -17.77 -0.85
CA LYS A 166 -2.80 -17.19 -1.59
C LYS A 166 -2.15 -16.08 -0.77
N THR A 167 -0.85 -15.91 -0.94
CA THR A 167 -0.15 -14.72 -0.46
C THR A 167 -0.52 -13.51 -1.32
N LEU A 168 -0.50 -12.35 -0.70
CA LEU A 168 -0.82 -11.05 -1.27
C LEU A 168 0.15 -10.03 -0.70
N ALA A 169 0.79 -9.25 -1.55
CA ALA A 169 1.41 -7.99 -1.19
C ALA A 169 0.48 -6.85 -1.63
N ALA A 170 0.16 -5.96 -0.70
CA ALA A 170 -0.54 -4.72 -0.98
C ALA A 170 0.43 -3.57 -0.70
N LEU A 171 0.87 -2.94 -1.78
CA LEU A 171 1.87 -1.87 -1.77
C LEU A 171 1.17 -0.52 -1.80
N HIS A 172 1.78 0.45 -1.13
CA HIS A 172 1.35 1.84 -1.08
C HIS A 172 -0.12 1.96 -0.68
N VAL A 173 -0.53 1.22 0.36
CA VAL A 173 -1.87 1.30 0.94
C VAL A 173 -1.91 2.33 2.06
N LYS A 174 -3.02 3.08 2.16
CA LYS A 174 -3.17 4.18 3.11
C LYS A 174 -3.75 3.68 4.43
N ILE A 175 -3.20 4.09 5.56
CA ILE A 175 -3.68 3.70 6.88
C ILE A 175 -4.95 4.47 7.23
N SER A 176 -5.99 3.74 7.68
CA SER A 176 -7.30 4.32 8.00
C SER A 176 -7.80 3.84 9.35
N THR A 177 -7.92 4.77 10.30
CA THR A 177 -8.48 4.51 11.64
C THR A 177 -9.99 4.32 11.62
N MET A 178 -10.74 5.07 10.80
CA MET A 178 -12.19 4.88 10.64
C MET A 178 -12.57 3.46 10.23
N ARG A 179 -11.66 2.77 9.56
CA ARG A 179 -11.90 1.49 8.91
C ARG A 179 -11.11 0.34 9.55
N GLY A 180 -10.35 0.61 10.61
CA GLY A 180 -9.66 -0.40 11.41
C GLY A 180 -8.55 -1.17 10.67
N GLY A 181 -7.87 -0.54 9.70
CA GLY A 181 -6.82 -1.19 8.90
C GLY A 181 -6.23 -0.28 7.82
N VAL A 182 -6.15 -0.79 6.60
CA VAL A 182 -5.59 -0.08 5.45
C VAL A 182 -6.60 0.02 4.31
N THR A 183 -6.46 1.03 3.46
CA THR A 183 -7.34 1.30 2.33
C THR A 183 -6.52 1.44 1.06
N THR A 184 -6.98 0.81 -0.02
CA THR A 184 -6.32 0.98 -1.33
C THR A 184 -6.59 2.38 -1.88
N THR A 185 -5.56 2.97 -2.45
CA THR A 185 -5.61 4.21 -3.23
C THR A 185 -5.58 3.88 -4.71
N ASP A 186 -5.81 4.87 -5.59
CA ASP A 186 -5.73 4.66 -7.04
C ASP A 186 -4.34 4.21 -7.53
N TYR A 187 -3.30 4.36 -6.69
CA TYR A 187 -1.89 4.06 -7.02
C TYR A 187 -1.33 2.87 -6.25
N SER A 188 -2.14 2.27 -5.38
CA SER A 188 -1.75 1.07 -4.66
C SER A 188 -1.44 -0.04 -5.66
N GLN A 189 -0.58 -0.99 -5.27
CA GLN A 189 -0.30 -2.14 -6.13
C GLN A 189 -0.66 -3.41 -5.38
N ILE A 190 -1.47 -4.24 -6.03
CA ILE A 190 -1.91 -5.50 -5.48
C ILE A 190 -1.21 -6.61 -6.25
N ILE A 191 -0.34 -7.35 -5.57
CA ILE A 191 0.42 -8.44 -6.16
C ILE A 191 -0.01 -9.74 -5.49
N PHE A 192 -0.66 -10.62 -6.24
CA PHE A 192 -0.99 -11.96 -5.78
C PHE A 192 0.20 -12.89 -5.98
N SER A 193 0.51 -13.67 -4.95
CA SER A 193 1.63 -14.63 -4.96
C SER A 193 2.97 -13.98 -5.34
N PRO A 194 3.40 -12.90 -4.64
CA PRO A 194 4.64 -12.22 -4.94
C PRO A 194 5.84 -13.16 -4.80
N ILE A 195 6.92 -12.85 -5.52
CA ILE A 195 8.19 -13.59 -5.44
C ILE A 195 9.13 -12.82 -4.51
N CYS A 196 9.01 -13.07 -3.20
CA CYS A 196 9.88 -12.47 -2.18
C CYS A 196 10.15 -13.44 -1.02
N SER A 197 11.15 -13.15 -0.19
CA SER A 197 11.58 -14.01 0.93
C SER A 197 10.47 -14.25 1.95
N ASP A 198 9.66 -13.24 2.25
CA ASP A 198 8.58 -13.32 3.25
C ASP A 198 7.47 -14.32 2.88
N VAL A 199 7.38 -14.69 1.60
CA VAL A 199 6.38 -15.64 1.09
C VAL A 199 6.72 -17.08 1.45
N TYR A 200 7.99 -17.42 1.71
CA TYR A 200 8.36 -18.81 2.06
C TYR A 200 7.70 -19.27 3.35
N ASP A 201 7.81 -18.46 4.40
CA ASP A 201 7.20 -18.74 5.70
C ASP A 201 5.68 -18.75 5.65
N LEU A 202 5.07 -17.82 4.88
CA LEU A 202 3.62 -17.79 4.68
C LEU A 202 3.12 -19.02 3.93
N LYS A 203 3.86 -19.53 2.94
CA LYS A 203 3.54 -20.77 2.23
C LYS A 203 3.59 -21.98 3.17
N ASP A 204 4.54 -22.01 4.09
CA ASP A 204 4.65 -23.11 5.06
C ASP A 204 3.52 -23.07 6.08
N LEU A 205 3.16 -21.87 6.57
CA LEU A 205 1.98 -21.68 7.40
C LEU A 205 0.70 -22.12 6.66
N CYS A 206 0.54 -21.74 5.39
CA CYS A 206 -0.62 -22.11 4.57
C CYS A 206 -0.84 -23.63 4.54
N LYS A 207 0.25 -24.42 4.40
CA LYS A 207 0.19 -25.89 4.45
C LYS A 207 -0.32 -26.39 5.80
N ARG A 208 0.21 -25.86 6.91
CA ARG A 208 -0.18 -26.27 8.28
C ARG A 208 -1.65 -26.01 8.59
N ILE A 209 -2.16 -24.83 8.20
CA ILE A 209 -3.50 -24.40 8.60
C ILE A 209 -4.60 -24.79 7.59
N ARG A 210 -4.24 -25.54 6.55
CA ARG A 210 -5.17 -25.94 5.48
C ARG A 210 -6.36 -26.75 6.01
N ALA A 211 -6.13 -27.58 7.04
CA ALA A 211 -7.18 -28.34 7.72
C ALA A 211 -8.14 -27.44 8.53
N GLU A 212 -7.63 -26.34 9.09
CA GLU A 212 -8.39 -25.37 9.90
C GLU A 212 -9.11 -24.31 9.07
N ARG A 213 -8.96 -24.34 7.74
CA ARG A 213 -9.42 -23.31 6.82
C ARG A 213 -10.86 -22.87 7.05
N LYS A 214 -11.79 -23.82 7.23
CA LYS A 214 -13.21 -23.49 7.46
C LYS A 214 -13.40 -22.64 8.72
N GLN A 215 -12.68 -22.96 9.80
CA GLN A 215 -12.74 -22.22 11.06
C GLN A 215 -12.08 -20.84 10.93
N ILE A 216 -10.95 -20.75 10.24
CA ILE A 216 -10.24 -19.50 9.99
C ILE A 216 -11.11 -18.55 9.16
N THR A 217 -11.68 -19.01 8.05
CA THR A 217 -12.55 -18.20 7.20
C THR A 217 -13.82 -17.76 7.95
N LYS A 218 -14.40 -18.62 8.80
CA LYS A 218 -15.53 -18.24 9.65
C LYS A 218 -15.16 -17.13 10.64
N THR A 219 -14.01 -17.26 11.30
CA THR A 219 -13.51 -16.26 12.25
C THR A 219 -13.22 -14.93 11.54
N ALA A 220 -12.55 -14.97 10.39
CA ALA A 220 -12.26 -13.80 9.56
C ALA A 220 -13.53 -13.10 9.06
N SER A 221 -14.55 -13.86 8.67
CA SER A 221 -15.87 -13.32 8.30
C SER A 221 -16.53 -12.56 9.45
N VAL A 222 -16.50 -13.12 10.67
CA VAL A 222 -17.08 -12.48 11.86
C VAL A 222 -16.33 -11.21 12.22
N LEU A 223 -14.99 -11.25 12.20
CA LEU A 223 -14.15 -10.07 12.46
C LEU A 223 -14.43 -8.95 11.46
N THR A 224 -14.56 -9.29 10.18
CA THR A 224 -14.84 -8.30 9.12
C THR A 224 -16.21 -7.66 9.33
N LEU A 225 -17.25 -8.44 9.63
CA LEU A 225 -18.59 -7.91 9.93
C LEU A 225 -18.59 -7.00 11.17
N ALA A 226 -17.84 -7.33 12.21
CA ALA A 226 -17.72 -6.51 13.42
C ALA A 226 -17.03 -5.16 13.16
N ILE A 227 -16.16 -5.08 12.14
CA ILE A 227 -15.50 -3.84 11.74
C ILE A 227 -16.41 -2.99 10.84
N ILE A 228 -17.17 -3.62 9.93
CA ILE A 228 -18.09 -2.93 9.02
C ILE A 228 -19.25 -2.26 9.78
N ASN A 229 -19.75 -2.90 10.84
CA ASN A 229 -20.94 -2.44 11.57
C ASN A 229 -20.63 -1.47 12.74
N LYS A 230 -19.39 -1.01 12.86
CA LYS A 230 -18.98 0.03 13.83
C LYS A 230 -18.96 1.39 13.17
#